data_AF-A0A225DE50-F1
#
_entry.id   AF-A0A225DE50-F1
#
_cell.length_a   1.000
_cell.length_b   1.000
_cell.length_c   1.000
_cell.angle_alpha   90.00
_cell.angle_beta   90.00
_cell.angle_gamma   90.00
#
_symmetry.space_group_name_H-M   'P 1'
#
loop_
_entity.id
_entity.type
_entity.pdbx_description
1 polymer ?
#
loop_
_entity_poly.entity_id
_entity_poly.type
_entity_poly.pdbx_seq_one_letter_code
_entity_poly.pdbx_strand_id
1 'polypeptide(L)'
;MTNTPTKPHDGTVVGVAGDKLTTTCSEGKQHCHTVAKDAKVTCDGKASKAADLKAGTPVRVTPHKDDKTVATAVESGKHIPAAGHKA
;
A
#
# COMPACT_ATOMS: atom_id res chain seq x y z
N MET A 1 3.73 -26.62 1.81
CA MET A 1 4.35 -25.29 2.08
C MET A 1 3.22 -24.35 2.47
N THR A 2 3.15 -23.93 3.74
CA THR A 2 1.96 -23.34 4.36
C THR A 2 1.68 -21.94 3.80
N ASN A 3 0.50 -21.79 3.19
CA ASN A 3 0.05 -20.53 2.62
C ASN A 3 -0.47 -19.60 3.74
N THR A 4 0.39 -19.12 4.65
CA THR A 4 -0.01 -18.13 5.66
C THR A 4 -0.47 -16.85 4.95
N PRO A 5 -1.74 -16.43 5.03
CA PRO A 5 -2.16 -15.21 4.37
C PRO A 5 -1.50 -14.03 5.08
N THR A 6 -0.48 -13.42 4.47
CA THR A 6 0.00 -12.10 4.88
C THR A 6 -1.19 -11.16 4.74
N LYS A 7 -1.79 -10.78 5.87
CA LYS A 7 -2.97 -9.93 5.85
C LYS A 7 -2.57 -8.58 5.23
N PRO A 8 -3.17 -8.19 4.10
CA PRO A 8 -2.95 -6.87 3.56
C PRO A 8 -3.50 -5.86 4.55
N HIS A 9 -2.79 -4.75 4.70
CA HIS A 9 -3.18 -3.65 5.57
C HIS A 9 -3.59 -2.46 4.72
N ASP A 10 -4.63 -1.79 5.17
CA ASP A 10 -5.15 -0.56 4.59
C ASP A 10 -4.43 0.64 5.19
N GLY A 11 -4.22 1.65 4.35
CA GLY A 11 -3.56 2.88 4.73
C GLY A 11 -3.88 3.99 3.72
N THR A 12 -3.35 5.16 3.99
CA THR A 12 -3.49 6.32 3.10
C THR A 12 -2.11 6.69 2.59
N VAL A 13 -1.96 6.88 1.29
CA VAL A 13 -0.69 7.33 0.71
C VAL A 13 -0.39 8.73 1.23
N VAL A 14 0.84 8.95 1.69
CA VAL A 14 1.36 10.31 1.99
C VAL A 14 2.27 10.78 0.88
N GLY A 15 2.98 9.86 0.24
CA GLY A 15 3.84 10.15 -0.89
C GLY A 15 4.60 8.92 -1.35
N VAL A 16 5.09 8.98 -2.57
CA VAL A 16 5.94 7.95 -3.15
C VAL A 16 7.24 8.59 -3.62
N ALA A 17 8.35 7.96 -3.24
CA ALA A 17 9.70 8.36 -3.61
C ALA A 17 10.42 7.16 -4.24
N GLY A 18 10.40 7.09 -5.57
CA GLY A 18 10.95 5.95 -6.32
C GLY A 18 10.24 4.65 -5.93
N ASP A 19 10.99 3.70 -5.38
CA ASP A 19 10.48 2.42 -4.88
C ASP A 19 9.99 2.50 -3.43
N LYS A 20 10.07 3.65 -2.76
CA LYS A 20 9.60 3.81 -1.39
C LYS A 20 8.19 4.42 -1.36
N LEU A 21 7.24 3.66 -0.86
CA LEU A 21 5.87 4.07 -0.62
C LEU A 21 5.71 4.49 0.85
N THR A 22 5.37 5.76 1.08
CA THR A 22 5.02 6.25 2.41
C THR A 22 3.51 6.25 2.57
N THR A 23 3.03 5.50 3.56
CA THR A 23 1.60 5.39 3.89
C THR A 23 1.37 5.70 5.35
N THR A 24 0.28 6.37 5.68
CA THR A 24 -0.20 6.52 7.06
C THR A 24 -1.18 5.40 7.38
N CYS A 25 -1.03 4.78 8.55
CA CYS A 25 -2.04 3.85 9.07
C CYS A 25 -3.16 4.64 9.78
N SER A 26 -4.26 3.96 10.12
CA SER A 26 -5.38 4.54 10.90
C SER A 26 -4.95 5.12 12.25
N GLU A 27 -3.77 4.75 12.75
CA GLU A 27 -3.19 5.26 14.00
C GLU A 27 -2.45 6.62 13.83
N GLY A 28 -2.47 7.21 12.64
CA GLY A 28 -1.80 8.49 12.34
C GLY A 28 -0.27 8.37 12.20
N LYS A 29 0.29 7.16 12.33
CA LYS A 29 1.72 6.90 12.14
C LYS A 29 2.03 6.71 10.65
N GLN A 30 3.04 7.42 10.16
CA GLN A 30 3.61 7.19 8.84
C GLN A 30 4.51 5.96 8.86
N HIS A 31 4.32 5.08 7.88
CA HIS A 31 5.16 3.92 7.63
C HIS A 31 5.70 3.98 6.21
N CYS A 32 6.99 3.67 6.07
CA CYS A 32 7.65 3.62 4.77
C CYS A 32 7.83 2.15 4.39
N HIS A 33 7.23 1.75 3.27
CA HIS A 33 7.37 0.43 2.69
C HIS A 33 8.20 0.52 1.41
N THR A 34 9.03 -0.48 1.16
CA THR A 34 9.73 -0.62 -0.11
C THR A 34 8.85 -1.44 -1.05
N VAL A 35 8.45 -0.88 -2.18
CA VAL A 35 7.71 -1.59 -3.22
C VAL A 35 8.68 -2.50 -3.95
N ALA A 36 8.38 -3.80 -3.99
CA ALA A 36 9.19 -4.75 -4.76
C ALA A 36 9.15 -4.39 -6.25
N LYS A 37 10.23 -4.69 -6.99
CA LYS A 37 10.28 -4.44 -8.44
C LYS A 37 9.23 -5.25 -9.22
N ASP A 38 8.89 -6.43 -8.70
CA ASP A 38 7.84 -7.30 -9.24
C ASP A 38 6.47 -7.00 -8.61
N ALA A 39 6.35 -5.93 -7.83
CA ALA A 39 5.10 -5.66 -7.14
C ALA A 39 4.00 -5.30 -8.12
N LYS A 40 2.83 -5.91 -7.92
CA LYS A 40 1.64 -5.57 -8.70
C LYS A 40 1.04 -4.28 -8.14
N VAL A 41 1.17 -3.19 -8.89
CA VAL A 41 0.53 -1.92 -8.54
C VAL A 41 -0.71 -1.69 -9.41
N THR A 42 -1.85 -1.46 -8.77
CA THR A 42 -3.12 -1.17 -9.45
C THR A 42 -3.76 0.09 -8.88
N CYS A 43 -4.35 0.91 -9.75
CA CYS A 43 -5.12 2.08 -9.41
C CYS A 43 -6.53 1.94 -9.97
N ASP A 44 -7.52 1.84 -9.08
CA ASP A 44 -8.93 1.66 -9.39
C ASP A 44 -9.16 0.46 -10.34
N GLY A 45 -8.45 -0.64 -10.07
CA GLY A 45 -8.46 -1.85 -10.90
C GLY A 45 -7.63 -1.79 -12.19
N LYS A 46 -6.97 -0.68 -12.50
CA LYS A 46 -6.07 -0.54 -13.67
C LYS A 46 -4.62 -0.72 -13.26
N ALA A 47 -3.79 -1.35 -14.09
CA ALA A 47 -2.36 -1.42 -13.82
C ALA A 47 -1.74 -0.01 -13.81
N SER A 48 -1.13 0.37 -12.70
CA SER A 48 -0.47 1.66 -12.48
C SER A 48 0.92 1.44 -11.89
N LYS A 49 1.67 2.51 -11.65
CA LYS A 49 2.97 2.46 -10.97
C LYS A 49 2.81 3.02 -9.56
N ALA A 50 3.68 2.63 -8.63
CA ALA A 50 3.68 3.22 -7.30
C ALA A 50 3.85 4.76 -7.37
N ALA A 51 4.68 5.26 -8.29
CA ALA A 51 4.87 6.69 -8.48
C ALA A 51 3.61 7.46 -8.96
N ASP A 52 2.60 6.76 -9.49
CA ASP A 52 1.30 7.35 -9.87
C ASP A 52 0.37 7.53 -8.66
N LEU A 53 0.68 6.88 -7.53
CA LEU A 53 -0.08 6.97 -6.30
C LEU A 53 0.03 8.39 -5.71
N LYS A 54 -1.11 9.05 -5.58
CA LYS A 54 -1.21 10.40 -5.01
C LYS A 54 -1.45 10.36 -3.51
N ALA A 55 -0.81 11.29 -2.82
CA ALA A 55 -1.07 11.55 -1.41
C ALA A 55 -2.57 11.77 -1.14
N GLY A 56 -3.08 11.25 -0.03
CA GLY A 56 -4.49 11.26 0.33
C GLY A 56 -5.32 10.13 -0.28
N THR A 57 -4.74 9.32 -1.18
CA THR A 57 -5.46 8.19 -1.77
C THR A 57 -5.43 6.97 -0.83
N PRO A 58 -6.56 6.31 -0.58
CA PRO A 58 -6.58 5.06 0.16
C PRO A 58 -5.92 3.95 -0.65
N VAL A 59 -5.06 3.19 0.02
CA VAL A 59 -4.30 2.08 -0.55
C VAL A 59 -4.36 0.86 0.35
N ARG A 60 -4.33 -0.30 -0.29
CA ARG A 60 -4.15 -1.58 0.33
C ARG A 60 -2.77 -2.11 -0.02
N VAL A 61 -1.93 -2.22 0.99
CA VAL A 61 -0.55 -2.70 0.86
C VAL A 61 -0.52 -4.17 1.29
N THR A 62 -0.01 -5.02 0.39
CA THR A 62 0.20 -6.44 0.64
C THR A 62 1.69 -6.70 0.85
N PRO A 63 2.15 -6.84 2.10
CA PRO A 63 3.55 -7.10 2.40
C PRO A 63 3.98 -8.52 2.00
N HIS A 64 5.28 -8.71 1.80
CA HIS A 64 5.89 -10.02 1.60
C HIS A 64 5.78 -10.86 2.88
N LYS A 65 5.72 -12.18 2.72
CA LYS A 65 5.62 -13.13 3.84
C LYS A 65 6.81 -13.10 4.78
N ASP A 66 7.99 -13.03 4.16
CA ASP A 66 9.27 -12.99 4.85
C ASP A 66 9.58 -11.58 5.35
N ASP A 67 9.15 -10.57 4.59
CA ASP A 67 9.57 -9.19 4.75
C ASP A 67 8.38 -8.23 4.76
N LYS A 68 7.96 -7.83 5.97
CA LYS A 68 6.83 -6.89 6.14
C LYS A 68 7.15 -5.47 5.68
N THR A 69 8.42 -5.17 5.48
CA THR A 69 8.90 -3.90 4.95
C THR A 69 8.74 -3.81 3.44
N VAL A 70 8.59 -4.94 2.76
CA VAL A 70 8.52 -5.03 1.29
C VAL A 70 7.08 -5.28 0.86
N ALA A 71 6.52 -4.36 0.06
CA ALA A 71 5.21 -4.49 -0.54
C ALA A 71 5.31 -5.28 -1.86
N THR A 72 4.54 -6.36 -1.98
CA THR A 72 4.46 -7.22 -3.18
C THR A 72 3.23 -6.93 -4.03
N ALA A 73 2.22 -6.30 -3.46
CA ALA A 73 1.11 -5.75 -4.21
C ALA A 73 0.62 -4.47 -3.52
N VAL A 74 0.27 -3.48 -4.32
CA VAL A 74 -0.28 -2.20 -3.86
C VAL A 74 -1.49 -1.89 -4.71
N GLU A 75 -2.65 -1.82 -4.08
CA GLU A 75 -3.89 -1.45 -4.75
C GLU A 75 -4.37 -0.12 -4.20
N SER A 76 -4.42 0.92 -5.02
CA SER A 76 -5.18 2.13 -4.73
C SER A 76 -6.54 2.06 -5.39
N GLY A 77 -7.56 2.64 -4.78
CA GLY A 77 -8.86 2.74 -5.42
C GLY A 77 -9.91 3.27 -4.47
N LYS A 78 -10.98 3.84 -5.00
CA LYS A 78 -12.09 4.35 -4.19
C LYS A 78 -12.84 3.24 -3.45
N HIS A 79 -12.69 2.00 -3.92
CA HIS A 79 -13.23 0.81 -3.27
C HIS A 79 -12.44 0.40 -2.02
N ILE A 80 -11.17 0.82 -1.90
CA ILE A 80 -10.39 0.55 -0.69
C ILE A 80 -11.01 1.36 0.45
N PRO A 81 -11.39 0.72 1.58
CA PRO A 81 -11.84 1.45 2.74
C PRO A 81 -10.70 2.36 3.18
N ALA A 82 -10.86 3.67 3.02
CA ALA A 82 -9.89 4.61 3.52
C ALA A 82 -9.73 4.35 5.01
N ALA A 83 -8.48 4.19 5.47
CA ALA A 83 -8.16 4.17 6.90
C ALA A 83 -8.71 5.48 7.47
N GLY A 84 -9.89 5.38 8.07
CA GLY A 84 -10.77 6.51 8.28
C GLY A 84 -10.05 7.54 9.13
N HIS A 85 -9.86 8.73 8.58
CA HIS A 85 -9.94 9.93 9.41
C HIS A 85 -11.40 9.97 9.89
N LYS A 86 -11.68 9.26 10.99
CA LYS A 86 -12.91 9.50 11.71
C LYS A 86 -12.73 10.91 12.28
N ALA A 87 -13.42 11.86 11.66
CA ALA A 87 -13.52 13.24 12.11
C ALA A 87 -13.97 13.32 13.57
#